data_AF-A0A1I4JKL4-F1
#
_entry.id   AF-A0A1I4JKL4-F1
#
_cell.length_a   1.000
_cell.length_b   1.000
_cell.length_c   1.000
_cell.angle_alpha   90.00
_cell.angle_beta   90.00
_cell.angle_gamma   90.00
#
_symmetry.space_group_name_H-M   'P 1'
#
loop_
_entity.id
_entity.type
_entity.pdbx_description
1 polymer ?
#
loop_
_entity_poly.entity_id
_entity_poly.type
_entity_poly.pdbx_seq_one_letter_code
_entity_poly.pdbx_strand_id
1 'polypeptide(L)'
;AVLVMSTGAAFASSFRGWSGAHYTGTSSEVTRCGCSNLSLNHRGSYRFDHTGQDASMFNTRNCQGSPHYTFRGDASSPAPVGWRSIYIHC
;
A
#
# COMPACT_ATOMS: atom_id res chain seq x y z
N ALA A 1 -31.72 -8.25 23.66
CA ALA A 1 -30.59 -7.39 23.25
C ALA A 1 -30.14 -7.84 21.87
N VAL A 2 -30.21 -6.96 20.86
CA VAL A 2 -29.72 -7.27 19.51
C VAL A 2 -28.24 -6.90 19.49
N LEU A 3 -27.36 -7.89 19.44
CA LEU A 3 -25.93 -7.68 19.23
C LEU A 3 -25.76 -7.24 17.78
N VAL A 4 -25.71 -5.92 17.55
CA VAL A 4 -25.22 -5.37 16.28
C VAL A 4 -23.75 -5.75 16.22
N MET A 5 -23.44 -6.83 15.51
CA MET A 5 -22.07 -7.15 15.14
C MET A 5 -21.64 -6.05 14.18
N SER A 6 -21.02 -5.00 14.72
CA SER A 6 -20.17 -4.14 13.94
C SER A 6 -19.10 -5.07 13.36
N THR A 7 -19.23 -5.39 12.07
CA THR A 7 -18.09 -5.87 11.29
C THR A 7 -17.09 -4.74 11.34
N GLY A 8 -16.24 -4.74 12.37
CA GLY A 8 -15.04 -3.93 12.38
C GLY A 8 -14.39 -4.25 11.06
N ALA A 9 -14.29 -3.25 10.18
CA ALA A 9 -13.49 -3.38 8.98
C ALA A 9 -12.15 -3.91 9.51
N ALA A 10 -11.81 -5.15 9.19
CA ALA A 10 -10.51 -5.68 9.56
C ALA A 10 -9.54 -4.68 8.93
N PHE A 11 -8.89 -3.87 9.76
CA PHE A 11 -8.00 -2.84 9.29
C PHE A 11 -6.83 -3.60 8.72
N ALA A 12 -6.89 -3.94 7.43
CA ALA A 12 -5.80 -4.52 6.68
C ALA A 12 -4.85 -3.38 6.36
N SER A 13 -3.55 -3.64 6.44
CA SER A 13 -2.54 -2.63 6.16
C SER A 13 -2.75 -2.15 4.74
N SER A 14 -2.67 -0.84 4.53
CA SER A 14 -3.03 -0.26 3.25
C SER A 14 -1.88 0.56 2.69
N PHE A 15 -1.72 0.47 1.38
CA PHE A 15 -0.82 1.32 0.64
C PHE A 15 -1.64 2.28 -0.23
N ARG A 16 -1.45 3.57 -0.02
CA ARG A 16 -2.05 4.63 -0.82
C ARG A 16 -0.97 5.40 -1.57
N GLY A 17 -1.13 5.49 -2.88
CA GLY A 17 -0.30 6.31 -3.76
C GLY A 17 -1.09 7.47 -4.35
N TRP A 18 -0.42 8.59 -4.59
CA TRP A 18 -0.99 9.78 -5.22
C TRP A 18 -0.27 10.14 -6.51
N SER A 19 -0.98 10.81 -7.42
CA SER A 19 -0.39 11.25 -8.70
C SER A 19 0.59 12.41 -8.55
N GLY A 20 0.36 13.30 -7.59
CA GLY A 20 1.26 14.41 -7.27
C GLY A 20 2.20 14.14 -6.10
N ALA A 21 3.18 15.02 -5.93
CA ALA A 21 3.98 15.12 -4.72
C ALA A 21 3.14 15.63 -3.54
N HIS A 22 3.64 15.45 -2.32
CA HIS A 22 2.97 15.92 -1.09
C HIS A 22 1.50 15.49 -0.96
N TYR A 23 1.17 14.27 -1.40
CA TYR A 23 -0.16 13.66 -1.26
C TYR A 23 -1.28 14.40 -2.03
N THR A 24 -0.94 14.99 -3.18
CA THR A 24 -1.86 15.78 -4.00
C THR A 24 -2.34 15.03 -5.24
N GLY A 25 -3.47 15.48 -5.81
CA GLY A 25 -4.07 14.88 -7.00
C GLY A 25 -4.87 13.61 -6.70
N THR A 26 -5.05 12.77 -7.71
CA THR A 26 -5.83 11.52 -7.60
C THR A 26 -5.05 10.46 -6.83
N SER A 27 -5.74 9.70 -5.98
CA SER A 27 -5.15 8.60 -5.22
C SER A 27 -5.63 7.23 -5.68
N SER A 28 -4.80 6.22 -5.44
CA SER A 28 -5.16 4.81 -5.58
C SER A 28 -4.72 4.06 -4.35
N GLU A 29 -5.57 3.19 -3.82
CA GLU A 29 -5.29 2.44 -2.60
C GLU A 29 -5.30 0.94 -2.85
N VAL A 30 -4.38 0.24 -2.19
CA VAL A 30 -4.27 -1.22 -2.18
C VAL A 30 -4.40 -1.69 -0.74
N THR A 31 -5.46 -2.45 -0.46
CA THR A 31 -5.75 -3.06 0.84
C THR A 31 -5.75 -4.59 0.79
N ARG A 32 -5.76 -5.16 -0.42
CA ARG A 32 -5.86 -6.60 -0.61
C ARG A 32 -4.54 -7.30 -0.31
N CYS A 33 -4.63 -8.46 0.34
CA CYS A 33 -3.51 -9.35 0.51
C CYS A 33 -2.91 -9.84 -0.81
N GLY A 34 -1.65 -10.28 -0.72
CA GLY A 34 -0.90 -10.83 -1.83
C GLY A 34 -0.43 -9.76 -2.80
N CYS A 35 -0.10 -10.17 -4.02
CA CYS A 35 0.51 -9.28 -4.99
C CYS A 35 -0.50 -8.38 -5.70
N SER A 36 -0.20 -7.09 -5.77
CA SER A 36 -0.92 -6.10 -6.56
C SER A 36 0.04 -5.21 -7.35
N ASN A 37 -0.28 -4.94 -8.61
CA ASN A 37 0.45 -3.94 -9.40
C ASN A 37 0.02 -2.54 -9.02
N LEU A 38 0.99 -1.64 -8.86
CA LEU A 38 0.75 -0.23 -8.60
C LEU A 38 0.49 0.49 -9.92
N SER A 39 -0.43 1.45 -9.90
CA SER A 39 -0.65 2.32 -11.04
C SER A 39 0.54 3.24 -11.25
N LEU A 40 1.04 3.34 -12.48
CA LEU A 40 2.17 4.21 -12.81
C LEU A 40 1.84 5.69 -12.57
N ASN A 41 0.55 6.04 -12.63
CA ASN A 41 0.07 7.41 -12.45
C ASN A 41 -0.05 7.83 -10.98
N HIS A 42 0.17 6.94 -10.00
CA HIS A 42 -0.03 7.22 -8.57
C HIS A 42 1.25 6.98 -7.76
N ARG A 43 2.37 7.46 -8.29
CA ARG A 43 3.71 7.27 -7.75
C ARG A 43 4.39 8.59 -7.38
N GLY A 44 3.65 9.70 -7.33
CA GLY A 44 4.16 11.02 -6.97
C GLY A 44 4.45 11.18 -5.47
N SER A 45 3.71 10.47 -4.64
CA SER A 45 3.92 10.33 -3.19
C SER A 45 3.17 9.11 -2.68
N TYR A 46 3.47 8.65 -1.46
CA TYR A 46 2.79 7.48 -0.90
C TYR A 46 2.68 7.52 0.63
N ARG A 47 1.73 6.74 1.13
CA ARG A 47 1.56 6.42 2.54
C ARG A 47 1.24 4.94 2.67
N PHE A 48 1.82 4.33 3.67
CA PHE A 48 1.55 2.97 4.11
C PHE A 48 1.10 3.05 5.56
N ASP A 49 -0.13 2.61 5.81
CA ASP A 49 -0.71 2.51 7.14
C ASP A 49 -0.60 1.04 7.59
N HIS A 50 0.20 0.78 8.62
CA HIS A 50 0.47 -0.57 9.13
C HIS A 50 -0.47 -0.89 10.28
N THR A 51 -1.22 -1.96 10.11
CA THR A 51 -2.25 -2.41 11.06
C THR A 51 -2.02 -3.87 11.47
N GLY A 52 -0.81 -4.38 11.25
CA GLY A 52 -0.37 -5.73 11.59
C GLY A 52 0.20 -6.54 10.43
N GLN A 53 0.05 -6.08 9.17
CA GLN A 53 0.58 -6.77 7.99
C GLN A 53 1.77 -6.01 7.42
N ASP A 54 2.91 -6.69 7.36
CA ASP A 54 4.06 -6.17 6.64
C ASP A 54 3.75 -6.12 5.13
N ALA A 55 4.43 -5.24 4.40
CA ALA A 55 4.28 -5.19 2.95
C ALA A 55 5.62 -5.02 2.24
N SER A 56 5.82 -5.78 1.17
CA SER A 56 7.06 -5.75 0.38
C SER A 56 6.84 -5.08 -0.97
N MET A 57 7.72 -4.15 -1.31
CA MET A 57 7.68 -3.36 -2.53
C MET A 57 8.70 -3.89 -3.53
N PHE A 58 8.31 -3.90 -4.80
CA PHE A 58 9.13 -4.43 -5.89
C PHE A 58 9.29 -3.41 -7.01
N ASN A 59 10.46 -3.37 -7.64
CA ASN A 59 10.73 -2.55 -8.82
C ASN A 59 10.22 -3.19 -10.12
N THR A 60 9.58 -4.35 -10.04
CA THR A 60 9.02 -5.15 -11.14
C THR A 60 7.51 -5.23 -11.00
N ARG A 61 6.82 -5.68 -12.06
CA ARG A 61 5.40 -6.02 -11.96
C ARG A 61 5.23 -7.42 -11.37
N ASN A 62 4.02 -7.70 -10.87
CA ASN A 62 3.61 -9.02 -10.38
C ASN A 62 4.52 -9.58 -9.26
N CYS A 63 5.16 -8.71 -8.48
CA CYS A 63 6.00 -9.09 -7.34
C CYS A 63 7.13 -10.07 -7.71
N GLN A 64 7.69 -9.92 -8.92
CA GLN A 64 8.73 -10.79 -9.42
C GLN A 64 10.12 -10.37 -8.93
N GLY A 65 10.98 -11.34 -8.62
CA GLY A 65 12.34 -11.08 -8.14
C GLY A 65 12.38 -10.69 -6.67
N SER A 66 13.49 -10.08 -6.24
CA SER A 66 13.70 -9.74 -4.84
C SER A 66 12.96 -8.45 -4.43
N PRO A 67 12.41 -8.40 -3.21
CA PRO A 67 11.81 -7.18 -2.68
C PRO A 67 12.87 -6.09 -2.54
N HIS A 68 12.54 -4.88 -2.97
CA HIS A 68 13.40 -3.71 -2.85
C HIS A 68 13.32 -3.08 -1.45
N TYR A 69 12.12 -3.09 -0.87
CA TYR A 69 11.87 -2.51 0.45
C TYR A 69 10.73 -3.26 1.13
N THR A 70 10.77 -3.37 2.46
CA THR A 70 9.70 -3.97 3.25
C THR A 70 9.25 -2.99 4.33
N PHE A 71 7.97 -2.62 4.30
CA PHE A 71 7.30 -1.91 5.38
C PHE A 71 7.05 -2.87 6.54
N ARG A 72 7.50 -2.46 7.74
CA ARG A 72 7.28 -3.16 9.01
C ARG A 72 6.57 -2.30 10.06
N GLY A 73 5.99 -1.19 9.59
CA GLY A 73 5.36 -0.14 10.37
C GLY A 73 4.89 0.97 9.44
N ASP A 74 4.23 1.98 9.99
CA ASP A 74 3.75 3.12 9.22
C ASP A 74 4.90 3.80 8.48
N ALA A 75 4.65 4.18 7.24
CA ALA A 75 5.63 4.88 6.43
C ALA A 75 4.95 5.85 5.47
N SER A 76 5.56 6.99 5.23
CA SER A 76 5.07 7.91 4.20
C SER A 76 6.22 8.66 3.58
N SER A 77 6.04 9.08 2.33
CA SER A 77 6.96 9.96 1.65
C SER A 77 6.19 10.94 0.76
N PRO A 78 6.49 12.24 0.84
CA PRO A 78 5.93 13.23 -0.07
C PRO A 78 6.59 13.22 -1.46
N ALA A 79 7.62 12.38 -1.65
CA ALA A 79 8.40 12.30 -2.88
C ALA A 79 8.02 11.07 -3.74
N PRO A 80 8.31 11.11 -5.05
CA PRO A 80 7.95 10.03 -5.96
C PRO A 80 8.72 8.74 -5.70
N VAL A 81 8.12 7.61 -6.08
CA VAL A 81 8.67 6.26 -5.83
C VAL A 81 8.87 5.42 -7.08
N GLY A 82 9.89 4.55 -7.03
CA GLY A 82 10.31 3.65 -8.11
C GLY A 82 9.47 2.38 -8.29
N TRP A 83 8.72 1.98 -7.27
CA TRP A 83 8.09 0.66 -7.20
C TRP A 83 6.93 0.47 -8.19
N ARG A 84 6.74 -0.76 -8.62
CA ARG A 84 5.76 -1.17 -9.64
C ARG A 84 4.74 -2.18 -9.11
N SER A 85 5.04 -2.89 -8.04
CA SER A 85 4.08 -3.76 -7.35
C SER A 85 4.35 -3.83 -5.86
N ILE A 86 3.32 -4.21 -5.11
CA ILE A 86 3.33 -4.42 -3.66
C ILE A 86 2.80 -5.83 -3.36
N TYR A 87 3.40 -6.50 -2.37
CA TYR A 87 2.88 -7.72 -1.76
C TYR A 87 2.55 -7.44 -0.30
N ILE A 88 1.27 -7.51 0.07
CA ILE A 88 0.83 -7.37 1.47
C ILE A 88 0.80 -8.76 2.11
N HIS A 89 1.58 -8.93 3.19
CA HIS A 89 1.74 -10.18 3.92
C HIS A 89 0.59 -10.36 4.91
N CYS A 90 -0.43 -11.06 4.45
CA CYS A 90 -1.28 -11.87 5.31
C CYS A 90 -1.04 -13.35 4.94
#